data_AF-A0A7C3WKD5-F1
#
_entry.id   AF-A0A7C3WKD5-F1
#
_cell.length_a   1.000
_cell.length_b   1.000
_cell.length_c   1.000
_cell.angle_alpha   90.00
_cell.angle_beta   90.00
_cell.angle_gamma   90.00
#
_symmetry.space_group_name_H-M   'P 1'
#
loop_
_entity.id
_entity.type
_entity.pdbx_description
1 polymer ?
#
loop_
_entity_poly.entity_id
_entity_poly.type
_entity_poly.pdbx_seq_one_letter_code
_entity_poly.pdbx_strand_id
1 'polypeptide(L)'
;MDRVYRDPEEELKRLEGMSLGRFTLTLPVITRPKRREKECRYFQLKLLEDGLISNNAVIEGLFSVGRASINLPSYFDIDYIYYVFFPEGRVIDLVAEKLDLDLFKILSTLVDKGGKIIVSLAPPFKLPLLEETFRQLDLGVPPQETYLGRLLQGCGCGYAYKLWLIREGGAEGPVALQGEKAP
;
A
#
# COMPACT_ATOMS: atom_id res chain seq x y z
N MET A 1 -5.74 -15.28 27.06
CA MET A 1 -6.08 -15.25 25.62
C MET A 1 -4.77 -15.48 24.88
N ASP A 2 -4.60 -16.69 24.33
CA ASP A 2 -3.35 -17.07 23.67
C ASP A 2 -3.05 -16.11 22.53
N ARG A 3 -1.85 -15.55 22.57
CA ARG A 3 -1.37 -14.58 21.59
C ARG A 3 -1.03 -15.34 20.32
N VAL A 4 -1.91 -15.29 19.32
CA VAL A 4 -1.67 -15.89 18.01
C VAL A 4 -0.51 -15.14 17.35
N TYR A 5 0.65 -15.78 17.25
CA TYR A 5 1.71 -15.32 16.38
C TYR A 5 1.19 -15.40 14.94
N ARG A 6 1.18 -14.26 14.25
CA ARG A 6 0.90 -14.20 12.81
C ARG A 6 2.23 -14.14 12.07
N ASP A 7 2.41 -15.01 11.08
CA ASP A 7 3.55 -14.89 10.18
C ASP A 7 3.24 -13.87 9.08
N PRO A 8 4.00 -12.78 8.95
CA PRO A 8 3.73 -11.75 7.94
C PRO A 8 3.83 -12.26 6.50
N GLU A 9 4.60 -13.30 6.24
CA GLU A 9 4.66 -13.90 4.91
C GLU A 9 3.39 -14.69 4.58
N GLU A 10 2.90 -15.48 5.53
CA GLU A 10 1.65 -16.25 5.33
C GLU A 10 0.43 -15.32 5.22
N GLU A 11 0.42 -14.21 5.98
CA GLU A 11 -0.62 -13.18 5.83
C GLU A 11 -0.56 -12.50 4.45
N LEU A 12 0.64 -12.14 3.96
CA LEU A 12 0.79 -11.59 2.60
C LEU A 12 0.31 -12.55 1.53
N LYS A 13 0.65 -13.85 1.64
CA LYS A 13 0.25 -14.89 0.67
C LYS A 13 -1.27 -15.00 0.50
N ARG A 14 -2.07 -14.47 1.43
CA ARG A 14 -3.54 -14.38 1.26
C ARG A 14 -3.96 -13.46 0.10
N LEU A 15 -3.07 -12.57 -0.36
CA LEU A 15 -3.30 -11.73 -1.54
C LEU A 15 -3.04 -12.47 -2.86
N GLU A 16 -2.23 -13.54 -2.83
CA GLU A 16 -1.93 -14.35 -4.02
C GLU A 16 -3.22 -14.96 -4.58
N GLY A 17 -3.44 -14.82 -5.88
CA GLY A 17 -4.61 -15.40 -6.55
C GLY A 17 -5.91 -14.62 -6.38
N MET A 18 -5.92 -13.53 -5.60
CA MET A 18 -7.09 -12.66 -5.51
C MET A 18 -7.34 -11.94 -6.84
N SER A 19 -8.60 -11.76 -7.22
CA SER A 19 -8.98 -11.06 -8.44
C SER A 19 -9.03 -9.53 -8.23
N LEU A 20 -8.55 -8.80 -9.24
CA LEU A 20 -8.68 -7.35 -9.38
C LEU A 20 -9.23 -7.05 -10.78
N GLY A 21 -10.55 -6.94 -10.91
CA GLY A 21 -11.19 -6.87 -12.23
C GLY A 21 -10.87 -8.12 -13.06
N ARG A 22 -10.24 -7.93 -14.22
CA ARG A 22 -9.78 -9.04 -15.09
C ARG A 22 -8.40 -9.59 -14.73
N PHE A 23 -7.70 -8.95 -13.78
CA PHE A 23 -6.37 -9.35 -13.37
C PHE A 23 -6.42 -10.28 -12.15
N THR A 24 -5.36 -11.08 -12.00
CA THR A 24 -5.06 -11.82 -10.78
C THR A 24 -3.87 -11.19 -10.09
N LEU A 25 -3.90 -11.06 -8.77
CA LEU A 25 -2.77 -10.57 -7.98
C LEU A 25 -1.74 -11.67 -7.76
N THR A 26 -0.46 -11.33 -7.90
CA THR A 26 0.67 -12.25 -7.64
C THR A 26 1.81 -11.57 -6.89
N LEU A 27 2.49 -12.32 -6.01
CA LEU A 27 3.55 -11.89 -5.09
C LEU A 27 4.88 -12.59 -5.43
N PRO A 28 5.53 -12.24 -6.55
CA PRO A 28 6.78 -12.88 -6.97
C PRO A 28 7.95 -12.61 -6.02
N VAL A 29 7.85 -11.60 -5.15
CA VAL A 29 8.90 -11.22 -4.21
C VAL A 29 8.28 -11.08 -2.82
N ILE A 30 8.79 -11.87 -1.88
CA ILE A 30 8.63 -11.65 -0.44
C ILE A 30 10.00 -11.85 0.20
N THR A 31 10.47 -10.86 0.95
CA THR A 31 11.78 -10.91 1.60
C THR A 31 11.71 -10.38 3.02
N ARG A 32 12.60 -10.89 3.87
CA ARG A 32 12.69 -10.47 5.27
C ARG A 32 13.61 -9.25 5.40
N PRO A 33 13.26 -8.25 6.23
CA PRO A 33 14.20 -7.19 6.59
C PRO A 33 15.50 -7.75 7.17
N LYS A 34 16.64 -7.08 6.91
CA LYS A 34 17.95 -7.49 7.44
C LYS A 34 18.04 -7.40 8.98
N ARG A 35 17.18 -6.59 9.62
CA ARG A 35 17.13 -6.39 11.09
C ARG A 35 16.10 -7.31 11.75
N ARG A 36 16.04 -7.29 13.09
CA ARG A 36 15.26 -8.22 13.94
C ARG A 36 13.72 -8.03 13.90
N GLU A 37 13.17 -7.29 12.96
CA GLU A 37 11.72 -7.09 12.80
C GLU A 37 11.10 -8.36 12.20
N LYS A 38 10.68 -9.29 13.07
CA LYS A 38 10.12 -10.59 12.68
C LYS A 38 8.75 -10.46 12.03
N GLU A 39 8.05 -9.39 12.39
CA GLU A 39 6.68 -9.05 12.06
C GLU A 39 6.55 -8.38 10.69
N CYS A 40 7.67 -8.15 10.00
CA CYS A 40 7.70 -7.39 8.77
C CYS A 40 8.20 -8.23 7.58
N ARG A 41 7.67 -7.96 6.39
CA ARG A 41 8.17 -8.46 5.11
C ARG A 41 8.16 -7.34 4.08
N TYR A 42 9.23 -7.25 3.30
CA TYR A 42 9.21 -6.51 2.05
C TYR A 42 8.54 -7.38 0.99
N PHE A 43 7.75 -6.79 0.11
CA PHE A 43 7.03 -7.51 -0.93
C PHE A 43 6.88 -6.69 -2.20
N GLN A 44 6.62 -7.39 -3.31
CA GLN A 44 6.13 -6.80 -4.54
C GLN A 44 4.86 -7.53 -4.95
N LEU A 45 3.79 -6.76 -5.15
CA LEU A 45 2.52 -7.23 -5.68
C LEU A 45 2.43 -6.81 -7.15
N LYS A 46 2.17 -7.76 -8.03
CA LYS A 46 2.09 -7.60 -9.47
C LYS A 46 0.73 -8.05 -10.00
N LEU A 47 0.43 -7.66 -11.24
CA LEU A 47 -0.76 -8.11 -11.95
C LEU A 47 -0.40 -9.25 -12.90
N LEU A 48 -1.24 -10.28 -12.92
CA LEU A 48 -1.22 -11.40 -13.85
C LEU A 48 -2.48 -11.35 -14.71
N GLU A 49 -2.32 -11.48 -16.03
CA GLU A 49 -3.43 -11.61 -16.98
C GLU A 49 -3.01 -12.57 -18.09
N ASP A 50 -3.83 -13.57 -18.40
CA ASP A 50 -3.58 -14.55 -19.47
C ASP A 50 -2.18 -15.19 -19.42
N GLY A 51 -1.66 -15.43 -18.20
CA GLY A 51 -0.33 -16.01 -17.99
C GLY A 51 0.83 -15.01 -18.07
N LEU A 52 0.58 -13.74 -18.41
CA LEU A 52 1.58 -12.67 -18.45
C LEU A 52 1.60 -11.90 -17.14
N ILE A 53 2.78 -11.72 -16.57
CA ILE A 53 2.99 -10.92 -15.35
C ILE A 53 3.44 -9.51 -15.75
N SER A 54 2.99 -8.50 -15.02
CA SER A 54 3.45 -7.12 -15.20
C SER A 54 4.96 -6.96 -14.97
N ASN A 55 5.59 -6.06 -15.71
CA ASN A 55 7.01 -5.73 -15.59
C ASN A 55 7.30 -5.03 -14.26
N ASN A 56 6.47 -4.08 -13.84
CA ASN A 56 6.55 -3.42 -12.55
C ASN A 56 5.55 -3.99 -11.54
N ALA A 57 5.79 -3.67 -10.26
CA ALA A 57 4.82 -3.86 -9.20
C ALA A 57 3.73 -2.78 -9.27
N VAL A 58 2.50 -3.17 -8.94
CA VAL A 58 1.41 -2.21 -8.68
C VAL A 58 1.49 -1.70 -7.24
N ILE A 59 1.96 -2.54 -6.32
CA ILE A 59 2.28 -2.18 -4.93
C ILE A 59 3.63 -2.80 -4.61
N GLU A 60 4.53 -2.02 -4.04
CA GLU A 60 5.73 -2.56 -3.40
C GLU A 60 6.02 -1.83 -2.11
N GLY A 61 6.72 -2.50 -1.19
CA GLY A 61 7.08 -1.89 0.08
C GLY A 61 7.08 -2.91 1.21
N LEU A 62 6.68 -2.48 2.39
CA LEU A 62 6.71 -3.24 3.62
C LEU A 62 5.29 -3.50 4.12
N PHE A 63 5.05 -4.74 4.54
CA PHE A 63 3.90 -5.10 5.36
C PHE A 63 4.36 -5.53 6.74
N SER A 64 3.63 -5.09 7.76
CA SER A 64 3.76 -5.57 9.13
C SER A 64 2.44 -6.14 9.63
N VAL A 65 2.50 -7.34 10.21
CA VAL A 65 1.35 -7.92 10.95
C VAL A 65 1.16 -7.29 12.33
N GLY A 66 1.97 -6.28 12.67
CA GLY A 66 1.94 -5.65 13.99
C GLY A 66 2.52 -6.52 15.10
N ARG A 67 2.53 -5.97 16.31
CA ARG A 67 3.03 -6.62 17.51
C ARG A 67 2.14 -6.27 18.70
N ALA A 68 1.28 -7.22 19.08
CA ALA A 68 0.35 -7.06 20.20
C ALA A 68 1.05 -6.74 21.54
N SER A 69 2.28 -7.23 21.77
CA SER A 69 2.99 -6.99 23.04
C SER A 69 3.38 -5.53 23.29
N ILE A 70 3.36 -4.69 22.26
CA ILE A 70 3.65 -3.26 22.33
C ILE A 70 2.51 -2.42 21.73
N ASN A 71 1.31 -3.00 21.59
CA ASN A 71 0.15 -2.36 20.97
C ASN A 71 0.46 -1.74 19.59
N LEU A 72 1.26 -2.43 18.77
CA LEU A 72 1.52 -2.03 17.40
C LEU A 72 0.53 -2.76 16.48
N PRO A 73 -0.43 -2.07 15.85
CA PRO A 73 -1.35 -2.68 14.89
C PRO A 73 -0.63 -3.06 13.58
N SER A 74 -1.29 -3.87 12.75
CA SER A 74 -0.80 -4.16 11.40
C SER A 74 -0.72 -2.89 10.54
N TYR A 75 0.25 -2.81 9.64
CA TYR A 75 0.34 -1.69 8.71
C TYR A 75 1.01 -2.05 7.39
N PHE A 76 0.66 -1.29 6.36
CA PHE A 76 1.43 -1.19 5.12
C PHE A 76 2.22 0.11 5.09
N ASP A 77 3.43 0.06 4.53
CA ASP A 77 4.25 1.20 4.14
C ASP A 77 4.75 0.96 2.71
N ILE A 78 4.13 1.61 1.74
CA ILE A 78 4.14 1.18 0.34
C ILE A 78 4.30 2.32 -0.67
N ASP A 79 4.88 2.00 -1.82
CA ASP A 79 4.71 2.73 -3.07
C ASP A 79 3.52 2.15 -3.84
N TYR A 80 2.67 3.03 -4.39
CA TYR A 80 1.55 2.65 -5.25
C TYR A 80 1.76 3.17 -6.67
N ILE A 81 1.84 2.25 -7.64
CA ILE A 81 2.11 2.56 -9.04
C ILE A 81 0.90 2.16 -9.88
N TYR A 82 0.05 3.15 -10.20
CA TYR A 82 -1.22 2.90 -10.92
C TYR A 82 -1.07 2.79 -12.45
N TYR A 83 0.11 3.08 -13.01
CA TYR A 83 0.46 2.69 -14.37
C TYR A 83 1.24 1.37 -14.35
N VAL A 84 0.59 0.29 -14.77
CA VAL A 84 1.15 -1.05 -14.78
C VAL A 84 1.54 -1.44 -16.21
N PHE A 85 2.82 -1.68 -16.41
CA PHE A 85 3.42 -2.04 -17.67
C PHE A 85 3.45 -3.56 -17.80
N PHE A 86 2.92 -4.08 -18.90
CA PHE A 86 3.01 -5.49 -19.29
C PHE A 86 4.08 -5.68 -20.37
N PRO A 87 4.46 -6.94 -20.67
CA PRO A 87 5.27 -7.26 -21.85
C PRO A 87 4.72 -6.62 -23.13
N GLU A 88 5.59 -6.43 -24.12
CA GLU A 88 5.25 -5.86 -25.44
C GLU A 88 4.75 -4.41 -25.41
N GLY A 89 4.97 -3.70 -24.29
CA GLY A 89 4.69 -2.26 -24.18
C GLY A 89 3.25 -1.91 -23.84
N ARG A 90 2.40 -2.88 -23.54
CA ARG A 90 1.04 -2.62 -23.08
C ARG A 90 1.05 -1.94 -21.71
N VAL A 91 0.28 -0.87 -21.56
CA VAL A 91 0.15 -0.11 -20.31
C VAL A 91 -1.29 -0.16 -19.83
N ILE A 92 -1.48 -0.50 -18.57
CA ILE A 92 -2.75 -0.47 -17.87
C ILE A 92 -2.74 0.71 -16.91
N ASP A 93 -3.77 1.56 -16.99
CA ASP A 93 -4.03 2.62 -16.02
C ASP A 93 -5.15 2.16 -15.08
N LEU A 94 -4.80 1.82 -13.84
CA LEU A 94 -5.77 1.35 -12.84
C LEU A 94 -6.82 2.40 -12.50
N VAL A 95 -6.49 3.69 -12.61
CA VAL A 95 -7.42 4.78 -12.32
C VAL A 95 -8.47 4.85 -13.42
N ALA A 96 -8.03 4.83 -14.68
CA ALA A 96 -8.92 4.84 -15.84
C ALA A 96 -9.84 3.61 -15.85
N GLU A 97 -9.32 2.45 -15.42
CA GLU A 97 -10.09 1.21 -15.29
C GLU A 97 -10.90 1.10 -13.99
N LYS A 98 -10.80 2.09 -13.07
CA LYS A 98 -11.49 2.12 -11.77
C LYS A 98 -11.17 0.92 -10.87
N LEU A 99 -9.93 0.42 -10.93
CA LEU A 99 -9.43 -0.70 -10.14
C LEU A 99 -8.62 -0.26 -8.92
N ASP A 100 -8.26 1.01 -8.85
CA ASP A 100 -7.52 1.63 -7.74
C ASP A 100 -8.19 1.41 -6.37
N LEU A 101 -9.47 1.73 -6.23
CA LEU A 101 -10.19 1.55 -4.98
C LEU A 101 -10.33 0.08 -4.58
N ASP A 102 -10.57 -0.81 -5.55
CA ASP A 102 -10.74 -2.23 -5.28
C ASP A 102 -9.42 -2.86 -4.83
N LEU A 103 -8.29 -2.45 -5.41
CA LEU A 103 -6.96 -2.82 -4.92
C LEU A 103 -6.76 -2.38 -3.47
N PHE A 104 -7.11 -1.14 -3.12
CA PHE A 104 -6.97 -0.65 -1.75
C PHE A 104 -7.90 -1.39 -0.78
N LYS A 105 -9.11 -1.76 -1.19
CA LYS A 105 -10.00 -2.62 -0.40
C LYS A 105 -9.38 -3.99 -0.16
N ILE A 106 -8.77 -4.60 -1.17
CA ILE A 106 -8.04 -5.87 -1.04
C ILE A 106 -6.92 -5.75 -0.01
N LEU A 107 -6.05 -4.74 -0.12
CA LEU A 107 -4.98 -4.50 0.85
C LEU A 107 -5.54 -4.32 2.27
N SER A 108 -6.63 -3.56 2.40
CA SER A 108 -7.25 -3.30 3.69
C SER A 108 -7.71 -4.58 4.41
N THR A 109 -7.92 -5.70 3.72
CA THR A 109 -8.31 -6.97 4.37
C THR A 109 -7.22 -7.53 5.29
N LEU A 110 -5.96 -7.14 5.11
CA LEU A 110 -4.83 -7.48 5.98
C LEU A 110 -4.56 -6.43 7.07
N VAL A 111 -5.32 -5.34 7.07
CA VAL A 111 -5.19 -4.25 8.04
C VAL A 111 -6.25 -4.44 9.14
N ASP A 112 -5.79 -4.71 10.35
CA ASP A 112 -6.62 -4.80 11.55
C ASP A 112 -7.27 -3.46 11.91
N LYS A 113 -8.23 -3.50 12.85
CA LYS A 113 -8.70 -2.30 13.55
C LYS A 113 -7.53 -1.56 14.21
N GLY A 114 -7.56 -0.23 14.13
CA GLY A 114 -6.43 0.62 14.51
C GLY A 114 -5.18 0.50 13.63
N GLY A 115 -5.19 -0.39 12.63
CA GLY A 115 -4.15 -0.52 11.62
C GLY A 115 -4.19 0.60 10.59
N LYS A 116 -3.19 0.63 9.72
CA LYS A 116 -2.99 1.75 8.80
C LYS A 116 -2.37 1.35 7.47
N ILE A 117 -2.60 2.18 6.46
CA ILE A 117 -1.91 2.11 5.17
C ILE A 117 -1.17 3.44 5.00
N ILE A 118 0.15 3.37 4.82
CA ILE A 118 1.03 4.50 4.55
C ILE A 118 1.44 4.38 3.09
N VAL A 119 1.18 5.42 2.29
CA VAL A 119 1.50 5.43 0.87
C VAL A 119 2.40 6.60 0.57
N SER A 120 3.55 6.30 -0.05
CA SER A 120 4.49 7.28 -0.56
C SER A 120 3.83 8.16 -1.61
N LEU A 121 4.09 9.47 -1.50
CA LEU A 121 3.70 10.50 -2.46
C LEU A 121 4.87 10.89 -3.39
N ALA A 122 6.04 10.28 -3.19
CA ALA A 122 7.22 10.43 -4.04
C ALA A 122 7.70 9.07 -4.56
N PRO A 123 6.84 8.33 -5.30
CA PRO A 123 7.21 7.05 -5.88
C PRO A 123 8.35 7.23 -6.91
N PRO A 124 9.06 6.15 -7.28
CA PRO A 124 10.19 6.21 -8.21
C PRO A 124 9.82 6.69 -9.63
N PHE A 125 8.53 6.75 -9.96
CA PHE A 125 8.00 7.21 -11.24
C PHE A 125 7.08 8.42 -11.05
N LYS A 126 7.02 9.31 -12.05
CA LYS A 126 6.08 10.43 -12.04
C LYS A 126 4.64 9.93 -12.15
N LEU A 127 3.86 10.16 -11.11
CA LEU A 127 2.47 9.78 -11.01
C LEU A 127 1.64 11.04 -10.69
N PRO A 128 1.08 11.71 -11.71
CA PRO A 128 0.47 13.03 -11.57
C PRO A 128 -0.58 13.14 -10.45
N LEU A 129 -1.35 12.09 -10.18
CA LEU A 129 -2.37 12.12 -9.13
C LEU A 129 -1.77 12.09 -7.71
N LEU A 130 -0.60 11.47 -7.52
CA LEU A 130 0.12 11.48 -6.25
C LEU A 130 0.87 12.80 -6.05
N GLU A 131 1.48 13.33 -7.12
CA GLU A 131 2.06 14.69 -7.11
C GLU A 131 1.00 15.76 -6.79
N GLU A 132 -0.17 15.65 -7.42
CA GLU A 132 -1.32 16.53 -7.17
C GLU A 132 -1.86 16.35 -5.74
N THR A 133 -1.93 15.11 -5.24
CA THR A 133 -2.29 14.86 -3.84
C THR A 133 -1.32 15.58 -2.91
N PHE A 134 -0.01 15.46 -3.13
CA PHE A 134 0.98 16.16 -2.30
C PHE A 134 0.79 17.68 -2.36
N ARG A 135 0.62 18.25 -3.56
CA ARG A 135 0.39 19.69 -3.76
C ARG A 135 -0.87 20.17 -3.03
N GLN A 136 -1.96 19.40 -3.08
CA GLN A 136 -3.19 19.72 -2.38
C GLN A 136 -3.00 19.71 -0.86
N LEU A 137 -2.32 18.69 -0.33
CA LEU A 137 -2.03 18.60 1.10
C LEU A 137 -1.13 19.74 1.59
N ASP A 138 -0.12 20.13 0.81
CA ASP A 138 0.77 21.26 1.12
C ASP A 138 0.01 22.60 1.16
N LEU A 139 -1.03 22.73 0.34
CA LEU A 139 -1.97 23.87 0.35
C LEU A 139 -3.02 23.80 1.47
N GLY A 140 -3.00 22.75 2.31
CA GLY A 140 -3.94 22.58 3.42
C GLY A 140 -5.30 21.99 3.01
N VAL A 141 -5.44 21.42 1.81
CA VAL A 141 -6.64 20.68 1.42
C VAL A 141 -6.81 19.49 2.37
N PRO A 142 -8.01 19.25 2.92
CA PRO A 142 -8.25 18.11 3.79
C PRO A 142 -7.91 16.78 3.08
N PRO A 143 -7.25 15.81 3.76
CA PRO A 143 -6.82 14.58 3.12
C PRO A 143 -7.93 13.83 2.37
N GLN A 144 -9.13 13.74 2.95
CA GLN A 144 -10.29 13.08 2.35
C GLN A 144 -10.77 13.70 1.03
N GLU A 145 -10.35 14.92 0.70
CA GLU A 145 -10.66 15.59 -0.57
C GLU A 145 -9.61 15.35 -1.66
N THR A 146 -8.47 14.76 -1.30
CA THR A 146 -7.40 14.40 -2.25
C THR A 146 -7.64 13.05 -2.90
N TYR A 147 -6.97 12.77 -4.03
CA TYR A 147 -7.10 11.48 -4.71
C TYR A 147 -6.76 10.30 -3.78
N LEU A 148 -5.56 10.31 -3.19
CA LEU A 148 -5.13 9.21 -2.33
C LEU A 148 -5.95 9.14 -1.03
N GLY A 149 -6.30 10.27 -0.44
CA GLY A 149 -7.09 10.26 0.79
C GLY A 149 -8.51 9.71 0.58
N ARG A 150 -9.10 9.89 -0.61
CA ARG A 150 -10.35 9.22 -1.01
C ARG A 150 -10.18 7.70 -1.13
N LEU A 151 -9.06 7.21 -1.67
CA LEU A 151 -8.78 5.77 -1.72
C LEU A 151 -8.68 5.18 -0.31
N LEU A 152 -7.92 5.84 0.56
CA LEU A 152 -7.77 5.46 1.96
C LEU A 152 -9.11 5.48 2.69
N GLN A 153 -9.95 6.50 2.47
CA GLN A 153 -11.30 6.55 3.03
C GLN A 153 -12.15 5.38 2.53
N GLY A 154 -12.15 5.16 1.22
CA GLY A 154 -12.99 4.17 0.55
C GLY A 154 -12.64 2.72 0.88
N CYS A 155 -11.40 2.45 1.33
CA CYS A 155 -11.00 1.14 1.85
C CYS A 155 -11.16 1.00 3.37
N GLY A 156 -11.73 2.00 4.04
CA GLY A 156 -11.99 2.00 5.48
C GLY A 156 -10.83 2.52 6.35
N CYS A 157 -9.74 3.00 5.73
CA CYS A 157 -8.59 3.62 6.38
C CYS A 157 -8.72 5.16 6.42
N GLY A 158 -9.91 5.68 6.72
CA GLY A 158 -10.19 7.12 6.75
C GLY A 158 -10.55 7.68 8.12
N TYR A 159 -10.32 6.93 9.21
CA TYR A 159 -10.65 7.38 10.56
C TYR A 159 -9.76 8.54 11.01
N ALA A 160 -8.46 8.42 10.72
CA ALA A 160 -7.47 9.47 10.96
C ALA A 160 -6.47 9.48 9.82
N TYR A 161 -5.89 10.66 9.57
CA TYR A 161 -4.87 10.87 8.55
C TYR A 161 -3.62 11.48 9.16
N LYS A 162 -2.45 11.11 8.62
CA LYS A 162 -1.18 11.75 8.96
C LYS A 162 -0.35 11.96 7.69
N LEU A 163 0.06 13.19 7.45
CA LEU A 163 1.07 13.52 6.46
C LEU A 163 2.45 13.41 7.11
N TRP A 164 3.30 12.54 6.56
CA TRP A 164 4.70 12.41 6.92
C TRP A 164 5.52 13.28 5.98
N LEU A 165 6.11 14.35 6.53
CA LEU A 165 7.02 15.23 5.81
C LEU A 165 8.46 14.91 6.20
N ILE A 166 9.36 14.84 5.23
CA ILE A 166 10.80 14.83 5.51
C ILE A 166 11.16 16.23 6.01
N ARG A 167 11.30 16.43 7.32
CA ARG A 167 11.91 17.65 7.86
C ARG A 167 13.20 17.33 8.59
N GLU A 168 14.29 17.89 8.05
CA GLU A 168 15.60 18.14 8.66
C GLU A 168 16.13 17.05 9.63
N GLY A 169 16.70 15.98 9.07
CA GLY A 169 17.36 14.95 9.90
C GLY A 169 17.82 13.69 9.16
N GLY A 170 17.37 13.48 7.93
CA GLY A 170 17.96 12.51 6.99
C GLY A 170 17.73 11.02 7.29
N ALA A 171 16.84 10.68 8.23
CA ALA A 171 16.59 9.28 8.64
C ALA A 171 15.17 8.77 8.36
N GLU A 172 14.25 9.62 7.92
CA GLU A 172 12.86 9.25 7.64
C GLU A 172 12.63 9.15 6.13
N GLY A 173 11.80 8.18 5.73
CA GLY A 173 11.51 7.81 4.34
C GLY A 173 10.84 8.92 3.51
N PRO A 174 10.40 8.62 2.26
CA PRO A 174 9.80 9.62 1.38
C PRO A 174 8.56 10.27 1.99
N VAL A 175 8.16 11.43 1.45
CA VAL A 175 6.92 12.09 1.84
C VAL A 175 5.74 11.14 1.61
N ALA A 176 4.87 10.97 2.60
CA ALA A 176 3.84 9.93 2.57
C ALA A 176 2.55 10.35 3.25
N LEU A 177 1.42 9.85 2.76
CA LEU A 177 0.13 9.98 3.41
C LEU A 177 -0.26 8.67 4.07
N GLN A 178 -0.56 8.74 5.36
CA GLN A 178 -1.09 7.64 6.15
C GLN A 178 -2.61 7.81 6.34
N GLY A 179 -3.34 6.71 6.21
CA GLY A 179 -4.74 6.58 6.63
C GLY A 179 -4.91 5.43 7.61
N GLU A 180 -5.72 5.63 8.66
CA GLU A 180 -5.95 4.67 9.74
C GLU A 180 -7.38 4.11 9.73
N LYS A 181 -7.52 2.84 10.14
CA LYS A 181 -8.80 2.25 10.48
C LYS A 181 -9.22 2.65 11.89
N ALA A 182 -10.53 2.75 12.10
CA ALA A 182 -11.06 2.92 13.45
C ALA A 182 -10.64 1.75 14.37
N PRO A 183 -10.38 2.02 15.66
CA PRO A 183 -10.01 0.99 16.66
C PRO A 183 -11.16 0.02 17.00
#